data_AF-A0A8H6YN81-F1
#
_entry.id   AF-A0A8H6YN81-F1
#
_cell.length_a   1.000
_cell.length_b   1.000
_cell.length_c   1.000
_cell.angle_alpha   90.00
_cell.angle_beta   90.00
_cell.angle_gamma   90.00
#
_symmetry.space_group_name_H-M   'P 1'
#
loop_
_entity.id
_entity.type
_entity.pdbx_description
1 polymer ?
#
loop_
_entity_poly.entity_id
_entity_poly.type
_entity_poly.pdbx_seq_one_letter_code
_entity_poly.pdbx_strand_id
1 'polypeptide(L)'
;MAFLPSLPLFLYTKSSSVVCGLAVVYLCLVRSLRWRRYNVIHKKYSAKFRAKSLTPEEAQDVIQLSYNWDMPFLSEYSLAFALFKTYGIPSISQLLLSTKQLASQALVAKRYADTEILIGHWLACPLAGRSVDAHPGAPADDPRASIALARVNWLHSKYKISNEDYLYTLGLFTFEPEAWAVRYGWRPLSPLERYATFVYWTEIGRKMDIKNIPSTPEEFRLWLRAYEEEHMIPAESNRDVAKHTMDELLFMVPQTFGMRSFAEGVTRSLLDDRTRIAMMQPEAPSYAKYLVSGLLGLFSFTQCYLLLPRRKPFAVVRVDLPKIGPSEFAPRLRPSKYTSKPWYKPRSRGLGMLLDRFLVFIGMHDDIPRLEYKSEGYRIHEVGPLRFEAEGHEEVMQMAAKLQGCPIAAAWKPPKAAAA
;
A
#
# COMPACT_ATOMS: atom_id res chain seq x y z
N MET A 1 34.17 -2.06 -67.86
CA MET A 1 32.89 -2.46 -67.25
C MET A 1 33.16 -3.62 -66.30
N ALA A 2 33.17 -3.37 -65.00
CA ALA A 2 33.30 -4.41 -63.97
C ALA A 2 32.09 -4.32 -63.05
N PHE A 3 31.32 -5.41 -62.99
CA PHE A 3 30.14 -5.60 -62.17
C PHE A 3 30.51 -5.60 -60.68
N LEU A 4 29.81 -4.80 -59.87
CA LEU A 4 29.80 -4.95 -58.41
C LEU A 4 28.95 -6.18 -58.05
N PRO A 5 29.46 -7.12 -57.23
CA PRO A 5 28.66 -8.24 -56.75
C PRO A 5 27.69 -7.76 -55.66
N SER A 6 26.40 -8.03 -55.87
CA SER A 6 25.35 -7.88 -54.88
C SER A 6 25.61 -8.81 -53.68
N LEU A 7 25.77 -8.23 -52.49
CA LEU A 7 25.77 -8.97 -51.23
C LEU A 7 24.44 -9.73 -51.07
N PRO A 8 24.46 -11.05 -50.77
CA PRO A 8 23.24 -11.84 -50.70
C PRO A 8 22.42 -11.46 -49.47
N LEU A 9 21.18 -10.99 -49.71
CA LEU A 9 20.11 -10.74 -48.71
C LEU A 9 19.84 -11.94 -47.77
N PHE A 10 20.34 -13.13 -48.09
CA PHE A 10 20.07 -14.41 -47.45
C PHE A 10 20.72 -14.62 -46.06
N LEU A 11 21.77 -13.89 -45.71
CA LEU A 11 22.38 -14.02 -44.38
C LEU A 11 21.66 -13.17 -43.32
N TYR A 12 20.99 -12.09 -43.73
CA TYR A 12 20.21 -11.23 -42.84
C TYR A 12 18.86 -11.87 -42.44
N THR A 13 18.28 -12.69 -43.33
CA THR A 13 16.96 -13.33 -43.12
C THR A 13 17.02 -14.46 -42.10
N LYS A 14 18.08 -15.29 -42.07
CA LYS A 14 18.22 -16.38 -41.08
C LYS A 14 18.34 -15.86 -39.65
N SER A 15 19.12 -14.79 -39.44
CA SER A 15 19.24 -14.14 -38.12
C SER A 15 17.91 -13.54 -37.67
N SER A 16 17.19 -12.89 -38.60
CA SER A 16 15.87 -12.30 -38.33
C SER A 16 14.82 -13.36 -37.97
N SER A 17 14.79 -14.51 -38.66
CA SER A 17 13.86 -15.60 -38.34
C SER A 17 14.12 -16.22 -36.96
N VAL A 18 15.39 -16.37 -36.56
CA VAL A 18 15.75 -16.86 -35.21
C VAL A 18 15.32 -15.86 -34.15
N VAL A 19 15.59 -14.56 -34.34
CA VAL A 19 15.16 -13.49 -33.42
C VAL A 19 13.64 -13.45 -33.27
N CYS A 20 12.90 -13.50 -34.39
CA CYS A 20 11.44 -13.58 -34.36
C CYS A 20 10.92 -14.84 -33.64
N GLY A 21 11.55 -15.99 -33.89
CA GLY A 21 11.20 -17.24 -33.19
C GLY A 21 11.40 -17.14 -31.68
N LEU A 22 12.55 -16.62 -31.24
CA LEU A 22 12.84 -16.39 -29.82
C LEU A 22 11.87 -15.39 -29.18
N ALA A 23 11.51 -14.32 -29.91
CA ALA A 23 10.53 -13.35 -29.44
C ALA A 23 9.15 -13.98 -29.25
N VAL A 24 8.67 -14.80 -30.20
CA VAL A 24 7.39 -15.51 -30.08
C VAL A 24 7.43 -16.49 -28.89
N VAL A 25 8.49 -17.27 -28.74
CA VAL A 25 8.65 -18.20 -27.59
C VAL A 25 8.62 -17.43 -26.27
N TYR A 26 9.33 -16.31 -26.19
CA TYR A 26 9.35 -15.45 -25.00
C TYR A 26 7.96 -14.88 -24.68
N LEU A 27 7.24 -14.34 -25.67
CA LEU A 27 5.90 -13.80 -25.46
C LEU A 27 4.89 -14.88 -25.06
N CYS A 28 4.99 -16.09 -25.62
CA CYS A 28 4.20 -17.26 -25.19
C CYS A 28 4.51 -17.64 -23.74
N LEU A 29 5.79 -17.61 -23.34
CA LEU A 29 6.21 -17.87 -21.96
C LEU A 29 5.66 -16.81 -21.00
N VAL A 30 5.78 -15.52 -21.35
CA VAL A 30 5.20 -14.41 -20.60
C VAL A 30 3.69 -14.63 -20.41
N ARG A 31 2.96 -14.88 -21.51
CA ARG A 31 1.51 -15.05 -21.48
C ARG A 31 1.06 -16.24 -20.64
N SER A 32 1.81 -17.34 -20.70
CA SER A 32 1.52 -18.58 -19.95
C SER A 32 1.77 -18.40 -18.45
N LEU A 33 2.89 -17.77 -18.08
CA LEU A 33 3.23 -17.56 -16.67
C LEU A 33 2.38 -16.46 -16.03
N ARG A 34 2.02 -15.41 -16.78
CA ARG A 34 1.25 -14.24 -16.31
C ARG A 34 -0.04 -14.63 -15.59
N TRP A 35 -0.76 -15.63 -16.11
CA TRP A 35 -2.06 -16.05 -15.61
C TRP A 35 -2.02 -17.31 -14.73
N ARG A 36 -0.83 -17.90 -14.54
CA ARG A 36 -0.68 -19.14 -13.76
C ARG A 36 -1.22 -19.00 -12.34
N ARG A 37 -0.81 -17.94 -11.63
CA ARG A 37 -1.23 -17.72 -10.23
C ARG A 37 -2.71 -17.35 -10.15
N TYR A 38 -3.18 -16.50 -11.06
CA TYR A 38 -4.60 -16.17 -11.20
C TYR A 38 -5.44 -17.44 -11.32
N ASN A 39 -5.10 -18.34 -12.26
CA ASN A 39 -5.85 -19.56 -12.51
C ASN A 39 -5.83 -20.51 -11.29
N VAL A 40 -4.69 -20.61 -10.59
CA VAL A 40 -4.58 -21.42 -9.36
C VAL A 40 -5.54 -20.92 -8.27
N ILE A 41 -5.51 -19.61 -7.98
CA ILE A 41 -6.37 -18.99 -6.95
C ILE A 41 -7.85 -19.12 -7.34
N HIS A 42 -8.20 -18.86 -8.59
CA HIS A 42 -9.58 -18.94 -9.06
C HIS A 42 -10.11 -20.37 -9.04
N LYS A 43 -9.29 -21.35 -9.42
CA LYS A 43 -9.65 -22.77 -9.31
C LYS A 43 -9.90 -23.14 -7.85
N LYS A 44 -8.99 -22.77 -6.95
CA LYS A 44 -9.05 -23.06 -5.50
C LYS A 44 -10.33 -22.52 -4.86
N TYR A 45 -10.73 -21.30 -5.19
CA TYR A 45 -11.82 -20.60 -4.49
C TYR A 45 -13.14 -20.48 -5.27
N SER A 46 -13.22 -20.99 -6.50
CA SER A 46 -14.42 -20.87 -7.35
C SER A 46 -15.70 -21.41 -6.69
N ALA A 47 -15.64 -22.55 -6.01
CA ALA A 47 -16.79 -23.14 -5.34
C ALA A 47 -17.26 -22.28 -4.16
N LYS A 48 -16.34 -21.81 -3.32
CA LYS A 48 -16.63 -20.92 -2.18
C LYS A 48 -17.17 -19.56 -2.62
N PHE A 49 -16.67 -19.02 -3.73
CA PHE A 49 -17.21 -17.80 -4.32
C PHE A 49 -18.67 -17.97 -4.78
N ARG A 50 -19.00 -19.07 -5.46
CA ARG A 50 -20.39 -19.37 -5.87
C ARG A 50 -21.31 -19.52 -4.67
N ALA A 51 -20.81 -20.13 -3.58
CA ALA A 51 -21.54 -20.31 -2.33
C ALA A 51 -21.53 -19.07 -1.41
N LYS A 52 -20.83 -17.98 -1.77
CA LYS A 52 -20.64 -16.78 -0.95
C LYS A 52 -20.18 -17.10 0.49
N SER A 53 -19.20 -18.00 0.60
CA SER A 53 -18.74 -18.59 1.88
C SER A 53 -17.23 -18.45 2.12
N LEU A 54 -16.59 -17.43 1.54
CA LEU A 54 -15.19 -17.15 1.85
C LEU A 54 -15.06 -16.68 3.30
N THR A 55 -14.14 -17.31 4.02
CA THR A 55 -13.65 -16.77 5.30
C THR A 55 -12.76 -15.55 5.07
N PRO A 56 -12.56 -14.66 6.06
CA PRO A 56 -11.62 -13.54 5.94
C PRO A 56 -10.19 -13.94 5.56
N GLU A 57 -9.72 -15.10 6.03
CA GLU A 57 -8.38 -15.62 5.74
C GLU A 57 -8.26 -16.09 4.29
N GLU A 58 -9.31 -16.72 3.77
CA GLU A 58 -9.36 -17.11 2.36
C GLU A 58 -9.53 -15.91 1.44
N ALA A 59 -10.32 -14.92 1.89
CA ALA A 59 -10.41 -13.64 1.22
C ALA A 59 -9.04 -12.95 1.19
N GLN A 60 -8.26 -13.02 2.27
CA GLN A 60 -6.89 -12.52 2.32
C GLN A 60 -5.99 -13.19 1.26
N ASP A 61 -6.02 -14.53 1.15
CA ASP A 61 -5.25 -15.28 0.13
C ASP A 61 -5.63 -14.83 -1.30
N VAL A 62 -6.91 -14.61 -1.55
CA VAL A 62 -7.39 -14.11 -2.85
C VAL A 62 -6.89 -12.69 -3.13
N ILE A 63 -7.03 -11.74 -2.20
CA ILE A 63 -6.62 -10.34 -2.47
C ILE A 63 -5.11 -10.20 -2.63
N GLN A 64 -4.30 -11.04 -1.98
CA GLN A 64 -2.84 -11.01 -2.13
C GLN A 64 -2.39 -11.20 -3.59
N LEU A 65 -3.19 -11.84 -4.43
CA LEU A 65 -2.93 -11.91 -5.88
C LEU A 65 -2.75 -10.51 -6.48
N SER A 66 -3.70 -9.61 -6.23
CA SER A 66 -3.65 -8.25 -6.76
C SER A 66 -2.67 -7.37 -5.99
N TYR A 67 -2.68 -7.43 -4.65
CA TYR A 67 -1.88 -6.57 -3.78
C TYR A 67 -0.38 -6.88 -3.77
N ASN A 68 0.03 -8.15 -3.94
CA ASN A 68 1.42 -8.54 -3.77
C ASN A 68 2.09 -9.06 -5.05
N TRP A 69 1.31 -9.54 -6.03
CA TRP A 69 1.85 -10.19 -7.22
C TRP A 69 1.57 -9.42 -8.50
N ASP A 70 0.29 -9.19 -8.79
CA ASP A 70 -0.15 -8.73 -10.09
C ASP A 70 0.07 -7.23 -10.22
N MET A 71 -0.36 -6.40 -9.28
CA MET A 71 -0.31 -4.95 -9.42
C MET A 71 0.08 -4.23 -8.11
N PRO A 72 1.15 -4.65 -7.41
CA PRO A 72 1.44 -4.18 -6.05
C PRO A 72 1.61 -2.66 -5.94
N PHE A 73 2.32 -2.04 -6.88
CA PHE A 73 2.49 -0.58 -6.88
C PHE A 73 1.17 0.15 -7.15
N LEU A 74 0.32 -0.38 -8.02
CA LEU A 74 -1.01 0.20 -8.28
C LEU A 74 -1.90 0.09 -7.04
N SER A 75 -1.88 -1.06 -6.36
CA SER A 75 -2.60 -1.26 -5.11
C SER A 75 -2.10 -0.33 -4.00
N GLU A 76 -0.78 -0.16 -3.86
CA GLU A 76 -0.18 0.78 -2.90
C GLU A 76 -0.60 2.23 -3.19
N TYR A 77 -0.46 2.70 -4.43
CA TYR A 77 -0.85 4.06 -4.80
C TYR A 77 -2.36 4.29 -4.71
N SER A 78 -3.18 3.29 -5.05
CA SER A 78 -4.64 3.44 -4.92
C SER A 78 -5.06 3.61 -3.45
N LEU A 79 -4.41 2.92 -2.51
CA LEU A 79 -4.63 3.13 -1.08
C LEU A 79 -4.09 4.49 -0.59
N ALA A 80 -2.95 4.94 -1.10
CA ALA A 80 -2.44 6.27 -0.79
C ALA A 80 -3.41 7.37 -1.27
N PHE A 81 -3.99 7.21 -2.46
CA PHE A 81 -5.02 8.13 -2.98
C PHE A 81 -6.37 7.99 -2.27
N ALA A 82 -6.74 6.79 -1.80
CA ALA A 82 -7.88 6.61 -0.92
C ALA A 82 -7.74 7.45 0.36
N LEU A 83 -6.57 7.40 1.01
CA LEU A 83 -6.28 8.26 2.16
C LEU A 83 -6.29 9.74 1.78
N PHE A 84 -5.71 10.09 0.63
CA PHE A 84 -5.71 11.47 0.15
C PHE A 84 -7.14 12.00 -0.04
N LYS A 85 -8.05 11.18 -0.60
CA LYS A 85 -9.45 11.52 -0.81
C LYS A 85 -10.20 11.89 0.47
N THR A 86 -9.85 11.28 1.61
CA THR A 86 -10.44 11.64 2.92
C THR A 86 -10.23 13.11 3.30
N TYR A 87 -9.22 13.76 2.74
CA TYR A 87 -8.95 15.17 3.00
C TYR A 87 -10.00 16.10 2.38
N GLY A 88 -10.83 15.60 1.45
CA GLY A 88 -11.99 16.33 0.94
C GLY A 88 -13.15 16.41 1.91
N ILE A 89 -13.07 15.75 3.08
CA ILE A 89 -14.11 15.77 4.11
C ILE A 89 -13.68 16.72 5.25
N PRO A 90 -14.43 17.80 5.54
CA PRO A 90 -14.05 18.79 6.54
C PRO A 90 -13.81 18.23 7.95
N SER A 91 -14.64 17.30 8.43
CA SER A 91 -14.45 16.67 9.75
C SER A 91 -13.10 15.95 9.86
N ILE A 92 -12.73 15.22 8.81
CA ILE A 92 -11.47 14.48 8.75
C ILE A 92 -10.28 15.44 8.61
N SER A 93 -10.35 16.40 7.68
CA SER A 93 -9.24 17.33 7.44
C SER A 93 -8.94 18.24 8.63
N GLN A 94 -9.97 18.73 9.33
CA GLN A 94 -9.81 19.50 10.56
C GLN A 94 -9.13 18.67 11.66
N LEU A 95 -9.56 17.41 11.82
CA LEU A 95 -8.92 16.51 12.76
C LEU A 95 -7.44 16.31 12.41
N LEU A 96 -7.12 16.05 11.14
CA LEU A 96 -5.75 15.87 10.66
C LEU A 96 -4.85 17.08 10.95
N LEU A 97 -5.34 18.31 10.71
CA LEU A 97 -4.62 19.53 11.06
C LEU A 97 -4.39 19.63 12.58
N SER A 98 -5.40 19.32 13.38
CA SER A 98 -5.31 19.40 14.84
C SER A 98 -4.25 18.44 15.42
N THR A 99 -3.95 17.34 14.74
CA THR A 99 -2.89 16.40 15.16
C THR A 99 -1.48 16.98 15.06
N LYS A 100 -1.30 18.04 14.26
CA LYS A 100 -0.01 18.64 13.87
C LYS A 100 0.94 17.68 13.17
N GLN A 101 0.51 16.46 12.81
CA GLN A 101 1.35 15.47 12.11
C GLN A 101 1.53 15.79 10.62
N LEU A 102 0.80 16.78 10.10
CA LEU A 102 0.97 17.31 8.75
C LEU A 102 1.58 18.72 8.72
N ALA A 103 2.07 19.23 9.87
CA ALA A 103 2.51 20.62 10.00
C ALA A 103 3.89 20.91 9.39
N SER A 104 4.68 19.87 9.10
CA SER A 104 5.98 20.01 8.43
C SER A 104 6.26 18.78 7.58
N GLN A 105 7.08 18.96 6.56
CA GLN A 105 7.46 17.89 5.65
C GLN A 105 8.06 16.66 6.37
N ALA A 106 8.92 16.89 7.38
CA ALA A 106 9.53 15.80 8.16
C ALA A 106 8.49 14.95 8.90
N LEU A 107 7.44 15.59 9.42
CA LEU A 107 6.34 14.90 10.11
C LEU A 107 5.44 14.15 9.12
N VAL A 108 5.16 14.76 7.97
CA VAL A 108 4.37 14.12 6.88
C VAL A 108 5.08 12.85 6.42
N ALA A 109 6.37 12.92 6.11
CA ALA A 109 7.18 11.77 5.69
C ALA A 109 7.16 10.62 6.71
N LYS A 110 7.29 10.94 8.01
CA LYS A 110 7.19 9.93 9.07
C LYS A 110 5.80 9.31 9.12
N ARG A 111 4.75 10.14 9.10
CA ARG A 111 3.36 9.68 9.13
C ARG A 111 3.05 8.74 7.97
N TYR A 112 3.53 9.05 6.77
CA TYR A 112 3.40 8.15 5.62
C TYR A 112 4.11 6.82 5.85
N ALA A 113 5.38 6.85 6.25
CA ALA A 113 6.14 5.63 6.53
C ALA A 113 5.46 4.74 7.60
N ASP A 114 4.98 5.35 8.69
CA ASP A 114 4.25 4.66 9.76
C ASP A 114 2.94 4.04 9.26
N THR A 115 2.18 4.78 8.44
CA THR A 115 0.90 4.34 7.89
C THR A 115 1.08 3.18 6.92
N GLU A 116 2.07 3.25 6.02
CA GLU A 116 2.42 2.15 5.10
C GLU A 116 2.88 0.90 5.86
N ILE A 117 3.65 1.05 6.94
CA ILE A 117 4.09 -0.07 7.77
C ILE A 117 2.92 -0.75 8.47
N LEU A 118 2.04 0.03 9.12
CA LEU A 118 0.89 -0.51 9.86
C LEU A 118 -0.08 -1.23 8.91
N ILE A 119 -0.45 -0.57 7.79
CA ILE A 119 -1.31 -1.17 6.76
C ILE A 119 -0.64 -2.40 6.14
N GLY A 120 0.65 -2.28 5.83
CA GLY A 120 1.44 -3.37 5.25
C GLY A 120 1.45 -4.62 6.13
N HIS A 121 1.48 -4.47 7.46
CA HIS A 121 1.42 -5.60 8.37
C HIS A 121 0.12 -6.38 8.28
N TRP A 122 -1.04 -5.74 8.38
CA TRP A 122 -2.29 -6.50 8.31
C TRP A 122 -2.61 -6.98 6.89
N LEU A 123 -2.15 -6.31 5.82
CA LEU A 123 -2.31 -6.82 4.44
C LEU A 123 -1.40 -8.02 4.11
N ALA A 124 -0.14 -7.99 4.55
CA ALA A 124 0.87 -8.95 4.13
C ALA A 124 1.09 -10.11 5.11
N CYS A 125 0.79 -9.92 6.40
CA CYS A 125 0.90 -10.97 7.42
C CYS A 125 -0.47 -11.66 7.62
N PRO A 126 -0.51 -12.94 8.04
CA PRO A 126 -1.78 -13.66 8.23
C PRO A 126 -2.70 -12.95 9.22
N LEU A 127 -3.93 -12.64 8.81
CA LEU A 127 -4.90 -11.93 9.66
C LEU A 127 -5.26 -12.73 10.92
N ALA A 128 -5.45 -14.04 10.77
CA ALA A 128 -5.69 -14.98 11.87
C ALA A 128 -4.41 -15.39 12.62
N GLY A 129 -3.24 -14.86 12.24
CA GLY A 129 -1.92 -15.10 12.84
C GLY A 129 -1.51 -16.56 13.09
N ARG A 130 -2.16 -17.53 12.46
CA ARG A 130 -1.85 -18.96 12.56
C ARG A 130 -1.83 -19.58 11.16
N SER A 131 -1.06 -20.65 11.00
CA SER A 131 -1.29 -21.57 9.89
C SER A 131 -2.65 -22.26 10.03
N VAL A 132 -3.23 -22.72 8.91
CA VAL A 132 -4.54 -23.41 8.88
C VAL A 132 -4.56 -24.66 9.78
N ASP A 133 -3.40 -25.22 10.10
CA ASP A 133 -3.24 -26.48 10.85
C ASP A 133 -2.91 -26.29 12.34
N ALA A 134 -2.97 -25.06 12.89
CA ALA A 134 -2.54 -24.77 14.26
C ALA A 134 -3.54 -25.21 15.35
N HIS A 135 -3.03 -25.76 16.47
CA HIS A 135 -3.84 -26.22 17.60
C HIS A 135 -4.59 -25.07 18.32
N PRO A 136 -5.84 -25.32 18.80
CA PRO A 136 -6.57 -24.35 19.61
C PRO A 136 -5.83 -23.99 20.92
N GLY A 137 -5.81 -22.70 21.28
CA GLY A 137 -5.24 -22.21 22.55
C GLY A 137 -3.75 -21.86 22.55
N ALA A 138 -2.99 -22.26 21.53
CA ALA A 138 -1.58 -21.86 21.38
C ALA A 138 -1.44 -20.37 20.98
N PRO A 139 -0.33 -19.72 21.35
CA PRO A 139 0.00 -18.39 20.82
C PRO A 139 0.01 -18.38 19.28
N ALA A 140 -0.33 -17.24 18.70
CA ALA A 140 -0.26 -17.03 17.26
C ALA A 140 1.17 -17.23 16.72
N ASP A 141 1.31 -17.99 15.62
CA ASP A 141 2.58 -18.14 14.89
C ASP A 141 3.07 -16.77 14.38
N ASP A 142 2.13 -15.93 13.94
CA ASP A 142 2.39 -14.59 13.40
C ASP A 142 1.40 -13.54 13.94
N PRO A 143 1.70 -12.88 15.07
CA PRO A 143 0.81 -11.86 15.63
C PRO A 143 0.92 -10.49 14.95
N ARG A 144 1.69 -10.33 13.88
CA ARG A 144 2.02 -9.00 13.34
C ARG A 144 0.80 -8.22 12.85
N ALA A 145 -0.15 -8.90 12.20
CA ALA A 145 -1.38 -8.27 11.71
C ALA A 145 -2.23 -7.72 12.86
N SER A 146 -2.43 -8.50 13.93
CA SER A 146 -3.22 -8.08 15.09
C SER A 146 -2.54 -7.01 15.93
N ILE A 147 -1.22 -7.06 16.09
CA ILE A 147 -0.46 -5.99 16.77
C ILE A 147 -0.58 -4.68 15.99
N ALA A 148 -0.49 -4.71 14.66
CA ALA A 148 -0.63 -3.51 13.83
C ALA A 148 -2.05 -2.91 13.89
N LEU A 149 -3.09 -3.75 13.78
CA LEU A 149 -4.47 -3.30 13.94
C LEU A 149 -4.75 -2.75 15.34
N ALA A 150 -4.26 -3.42 16.38
CA ALA A 150 -4.38 -2.96 17.76
C ALA A 150 -3.66 -1.61 17.97
N ARG A 151 -2.47 -1.43 17.39
CA ARG A 151 -1.74 -0.16 17.44
C ARG A 151 -2.53 0.96 16.78
N VAL A 152 -3.17 0.69 15.64
CA VAL A 152 -4.01 1.69 14.96
C VAL A 152 -5.26 2.01 15.77
N ASN A 153 -5.97 1.02 16.31
CA ASN A 153 -7.12 1.25 17.18
C ASN A 153 -6.74 2.09 18.41
N TRP A 154 -5.59 1.78 19.04
CA TRP A 154 -5.09 2.53 20.18
C TRP A 154 -4.69 3.97 19.82
N LEU A 155 -4.05 4.17 18.67
CA LEU A 155 -3.69 5.52 18.19
C LEU A 155 -4.94 6.34 17.88
N HIS A 156 -5.94 5.72 17.24
CA HIS A 156 -7.17 6.41 16.90
C HIS A 156 -8.05 6.72 18.12
N SER A 157 -8.01 5.91 19.18
CA SER A 157 -8.76 6.17 20.42
C SER A 157 -8.33 7.46 21.14
N LYS A 158 -7.18 8.03 20.78
CA LYS A 158 -6.70 9.33 21.27
C LYS A 158 -7.42 10.52 20.62
N TYR A 159 -8.32 10.26 19.68
CA TYR A 159 -9.04 11.27 18.93
C TYR A 159 -10.54 10.95 18.88
N LYS A 160 -11.37 11.98 18.70
CA LYS A 160 -12.80 11.82 18.49
C LYS A 160 -13.05 11.69 16.98
N ILE A 161 -13.18 10.46 16.51
CA ILE A 161 -13.49 10.12 15.12
C ILE A 161 -14.92 9.60 15.08
N SER A 162 -15.77 10.14 14.21
CA SER A 162 -17.14 9.65 14.05
C SER A 162 -17.15 8.25 13.42
N ASN A 163 -18.21 7.49 13.65
CA ASN A 163 -18.37 6.19 13.00
C ASN A 163 -18.49 6.34 11.48
N GLU A 164 -19.15 7.41 11.01
CA GLU A 164 -19.31 7.68 9.60
C GLU A 164 -17.97 7.99 8.92
N ASP A 165 -17.06 8.74 9.55
CA ASP A 165 -15.73 9.02 8.99
C ASP A 165 -14.87 7.75 8.91
N TYR A 166 -15.01 6.87 9.91
CA TYR A 166 -14.41 5.53 9.87
C TYR A 166 -14.98 4.69 8.73
N LEU A 167 -16.31 4.63 8.61
CA LEU A 167 -17.01 3.83 7.60
C LEU A 167 -16.72 4.34 6.19
N TYR A 168 -16.63 5.66 6.02
CA TYR A 168 -16.20 6.31 4.78
C TYR A 168 -14.79 5.88 4.39
N THR A 169 -13.84 6.04 5.32
CA THR A 169 -12.46 5.63 5.10
C THR A 169 -12.38 4.14 4.73
N LEU A 170 -13.07 3.26 5.47
CA LEU A 170 -13.14 1.83 5.18
C LEU A 170 -13.64 1.53 3.76
N GLY A 171 -14.67 2.24 3.32
CA GLY A 171 -15.22 2.08 1.99
C GLY A 171 -14.22 2.47 0.89
N LEU A 172 -13.43 3.53 1.10
CA LEU A 172 -12.36 3.89 0.17
C LEU A 172 -11.29 2.79 0.05
N PHE A 173 -10.83 2.22 1.17
CA PHE A 173 -9.92 1.07 1.18
C PHE A 173 -10.51 -0.15 0.45
N THR A 174 -11.82 -0.32 0.51
CA THR A 174 -12.54 -1.44 -0.13
C THR A 174 -12.66 -1.27 -1.65
N PHE A 175 -12.95 -0.05 -2.13
CA PHE A 175 -13.40 0.15 -3.52
C PHE A 175 -12.45 0.95 -4.42
N GLU A 176 -11.58 1.81 -3.88
CA GLU A 176 -10.62 2.57 -4.69
C GLU A 176 -9.62 1.65 -5.43
N PRO A 177 -9.08 0.57 -4.83
CA PRO A 177 -8.21 -0.37 -5.55
C PRO A 177 -8.89 -1.00 -6.78
N GLU A 178 -10.18 -1.30 -6.69
CA GLU A 178 -10.95 -1.79 -7.84
C GLU A 178 -11.06 -0.71 -8.93
N ALA A 179 -11.42 0.52 -8.56
CA ALA A 179 -11.55 1.64 -9.49
C ALA A 179 -10.21 1.97 -10.19
N TRP A 180 -9.10 1.85 -9.48
CA TRP A 180 -7.76 2.02 -10.03
C TRP A 180 -7.34 0.86 -10.93
N ALA A 181 -7.65 -0.38 -10.57
CA ALA A 181 -7.38 -1.55 -11.41
C ALA A 181 -8.12 -1.47 -12.74
N VAL A 182 -9.38 -1.01 -12.75
CA VAL A 182 -10.15 -0.81 -13.99
C VAL A 182 -9.54 0.29 -14.86
N ARG A 183 -9.10 1.41 -14.26
CA ARG A 183 -8.59 2.58 -15.01
C ARG A 183 -7.15 2.42 -15.50
N TYR A 184 -6.29 1.84 -14.67
CA TYR A 184 -4.83 1.89 -14.84
C TYR A 184 -4.14 0.53 -14.69
N GLY A 185 -4.87 -0.50 -14.26
CA GLY A 185 -4.34 -1.84 -14.14
C GLY A 185 -4.13 -2.51 -15.49
N TRP A 186 -3.34 -3.58 -15.49
CA TRP A 186 -3.23 -4.47 -16.65
C TRP A 186 -4.36 -5.48 -16.75
N ARG A 187 -5.16 -5.59 -15.70
CA ARG A 187 -6.45 -6.27 -15.70
C ARG A 187 -7.36 -5.65 -14.63
N PRO A 188 -8.69 -5.70 -14.81
CA PRO A 188 -9.62 -5.45 -13.71
C PRO A 188 -9.53 -6.57 -12.66
N LEU A 189 -10.04 -6.29 -11.46
CA LEU A 189 -10.28 -7.32 -10.44
C LEU A 189 -11.43 -8.24 -10.91
N SER A 190 -11.25 -9.55 -10.75
CA SER A 190 -12.32 -10.51 -11.06
C SER A 190 -13.49 -10.39 -10.07
N PRO A 191 -14.67 -10.95 -10.38
CA PRO A 191 -15.77 -11.01 -9.43
C PRO A 191 -15.41 -11.69 -8.10
N LEU A 192 -14.54 -12.71 -8.14
CA LEU A 192 -14.00 -13.37 -6.94
C LEU A 192 -13.14 -12.41 -6.13
N GLU A 193 -12.21 -11.69 -6.77
CA GLU A 193 -11.33 -10.74 -6.07
C GLU A 193 -12.08 -9.55 -5.47
N ARG A 194 -13.11 -9.04 -6.17
CA ARG A 194 -13.98 -7.97 -5.66
C ARG A 194 -14.75 -8.42 -4.42
N TYR A 195 -15.34 -9.62 -4.47
CA TYR A 195 -16.04 -10.19 -3.33
C TYR A 195 -15.09 -10.48 -2.16
N ALA A 196 -13.91 -11.05 -2.42
CA ALA A 196 -12.88 -11.25 -1.40
C ALA A 196 -12.43 -9.93 -0.77
N THR A 197 -12.23 -8.88 -1.58
CA THR A 197 -11.87 -7.54 -1.07
C THR A 197 -12.93 -7.00 -0.12
N PHE A 198 -14.21 -7.14 -0.47
CA PHE A 198 -15.32 -6.76 0.41
C PHE A 198 -15.34 -7.57 1.72
N VAL A 199 -15.24 -8.89 1.65
CA VAL A 199 -15.20 -9.77 2.84
C VAL A 199 -14.04 -9.40 3.76
N TYR A 200 -12.85 -9.24 3.19
CA TYR A 200 -11.63 -8.93 3.93
C TYR A 200 -11.70 -7.58 4.61
N TRP A 201 -12.03 -6.50 3.89
CA TRP A 201 -12.10 -5.17 4.48
C TRP A 201 -13.25 -5.04 5.46
N THR A 202 -14.39 -5.71 5.25
CA THR A 202 -15.45 -5.75 6.25
C THR A 202 -14.96 -6.37 7.56
N GLU A 203 -14.14 -7.43 7.51
CA GLU A 203 -13.52 -8.00 8.71
C GLU A 203 -12.54 -7.03 9.37
N ILE A 204 -11.72 -6.31 8.60
CA ILE A 204 -10.88 -5.24 9.15
C ILE A 204 -11.74 -4.18 9.85
N GLY A 205 -12.84 -3.75 9.23
CA GLY A 205 -13.77 -2.80 9.82
C GLY A 205 -14.36 -3.28 11.15
N ARG A 206 -14.77 -4.55 11.24
CA ARG A 206 -15.22 -5.16 12.50
C ARG A 206 -14.12 -5.18 13.56
N LYS A 207 -12.88 -5.52 13.18
CA LYS A 207 -11.71 -5.49 14.09
C LYS A 207 -11.34 -4.06 14.52
N MET A 208 -11.77 -3.05 13.78
CA MET A 208 -11.63 -1.63 14.14
C MET A 208 -12.87 -1.07 14.88
N ASP A 209 -13.81 -1.93 15.24
CA ASP A 209 -15.07 -1.58 15.89
C ASP A 209 -16.01 -0.65 15.09
N ILE A 210 -15.87 -0.63 13.76
CA ILE A 210 -16.73 0.16 12.86
C ILE A 210 -18.13 -0.47 12.81
N LYS A 211 -19.14 0.35 13.06
CA LYS A 211 -20.56 -0.03 13.10
C LYS A 211 -21.25 0.25 11.78
N ASN A 212 -22.39 -0.40 11.58
CA ASN A 212 -23.30 -0.17 10.46
C ASN A 212 -22.65 -0.35 9.07
N ILE A 213 -21.66 -1.25 8.96
CA ILE A 213 -21.08 -1.61 7.67
C ILE A 213 -22.16 -2.27 6.81
N PRO A 214 -22.48 -1.72 5.61
CA PRO A 214 -23.54 -2.29 4.78
C PRO A 214 -23.26 -3.73 4.38
N SER A 215 -24.33 -4.51 4.20
CA SER A 215 -24.25 -5.97 4.09
C SER A 215 -23.76 -6.45 2.72
N THR A 216 -23.94 -5.60 1.71
CA THR A 216 -23.54 -5.88 0.33
C THR A 216 -22.61 -4.80 -0.23
N PRO A 217 -21.74 -5.14 -1.20
CA PRO A 217 -20.93 -4.16 -1.92
C PRO A 217 -21.74 -3.03 -2.54
N GLU A 218 -22.93 -3.34 -3.06
CA GLU A 218 -23.82 -2.40 -3.72
C GLU A 218 -24.39 -1.37 -2.74
N GLU A 219 -24.92 -1.83 -1.60
CA GLU A 219 -25.38 -0.96 -0.51
C GLU A 219 -24.25 -0.07 0.00
N PHE A 220 -23.03 -0.62 0.14
CA PHE A 220 -21.90 0.16 0.63
C PHE A 220 -21.47 1.25 -0.36
N ARG A 221 -21.50 0.97 -1.66
CA ARG A 221 -21.24 1.98 -2.70
C ARG A 221 -22.30 3.09 -2.72
N LEU A 222 -23.57 2.73 -2.49
CA LEU A 222 -24.65 3.73 -2.36
C LEU A 222 -24.45 4.61 -1.14
N TRP A 223 -24.13 4.00 0.01
CA TRP A 223 -23.84 4.73 1.24
C TRP A 223 -22.65 5.69 1.06
N LEU A 224 -21.56 5.24 0.43
CA LEU A 224 -20.39 6.10 0.15
C LEU A 224 -20.76 7.28 -0.74
N ARG A 225 -21.54 7.06 -1.80
CA ARG A 225 -21.94 8.14 -2.70
C ARG A 225 -22.76 9.21 -1.95
N ALA A 226 -23.72 8.77 -1.14
CA ALA A 226 -24.54 9.67 -0.34
C ALA A 226 -23.69 10.46 0.67
N TYR A 227 -22.79 9.78 1.39
CA TYR A 227 -21.86 10.42 2.32
C TYR A 227 -20.96 11.45 1.62
N GLU A 228 -20.44 11.14 0.43
CA GLU A 228 -19.66 12.10 -0.37
C GLU A 228 -20.50 13.27 -0.90
N GLU A 229 -21.77 13.05 -1.23
CA GLU A 229 -22.68 14.11 -1.68
C GLU A 229 -22.97 15.13 -0.57
N GLU A 230 -23.07 14.64 0.66
CA GLU A 230 -23.39 15.46 1.83
C GLU A 230 -22.15 16.13 2.44
N HIS A 231 -21.03 15.40 2.56
CA HIS A 231 -19.90 15.84 3.39
C HIS A 231 -18.65 16.26 2.61
N MET A 232 -18.50 15.91 1.33
CA MET A 232 -17.33 16.28 0.54
C MET A 232 -17.47 17.68 -0.06
N ILE A 233 -17.37 18.68 0.80
CA ILE A 233 -17.56 20.09 0.48
C ILE A 233 -16.25 20.90 0.61
N PRO A 234 -16.11 22.03 -0.11
CA PRO A 234 -14.95 22.91 0.03
C PRO A 234 -14.74 23.40 1.46
N ALA A 235 -13.51 23.25 1.96
CA ALA A 235 -13.10 23.81 3.25
C ALA A 235 -11.62 24.19 3.25
N GLU A 236 -11.26 25.20 4.04
CA GLU A 236 -9.87 25.64 4.17
C GLU A 236 -8.97 24.54 4.74
N SER A 237 -9.49 23.77 5.69
CA SER A 237 -8.77 22.63 6.25
C SER A 237 -8.43 21.59 5.19
N ASN A 238 -9.34 21.33 4.25
CA ASN A 238 -9.12 20.42 3.12
C ASN A 238 -7.98 20.90 2.23
N ARG A 239 -7.99 22.21 1.88
CA ARG A 239 -6.97 22.86 1.07
C ARG A 239 -5.58 22.73 1.71
N ASP A 240 -5.49 22.98 3.01
CA ASP A 240 -4.21 23.05 3.71
C ASP A 240 -3.58 21.66 3.87
N VAL A 241 -4.35 20.64 4.28
CA VAL A 241 -3.82 19.25 4.34
C VAL A 241 -3.48 18.71 2.95
N ALA A 242 -4.25 19.09 1.92
CA ALA A 242 -3.97 18.70 0.55
C ALA A 242 -2.65 19.29 0.07
N LYS A 243 -2.42 20.59 0.34
CA LYS A 243 -1.16 21.28 0.02
C LYS A 243 0.04 20.63 0.68
N HIS A 244 0.00 20.40 2.00
CA HIS A 244 1.11 19.76 2.73
C HIS A 244 1.46 18.37 2.18
N THR A 245 0.46 17.63 1.73
CA THR A 245 0.65 16.30 1.16
C THR A 245 1.19 16.33 -0.26
N MET A 246 0.67 17.24 -1.10
CA MET A 246 1.21 17.49 -2.44
C MET A 246 2.68 17.91 -2.38
N ASP A 247 3.03 18.75 -1.42
CA ASP A 247 4.40 19.21 -1.23
C ASP A 247 5.36 18.07 -0.88
N GLU A 248 4.93 17.09 -0.07
CA GLU A 248 5.71 15.89 0.22
C GLU A 248 5.81 14.96 -1.00
N LEU A 249 4.68 14.66 -1.67
CA LEU A 249 4.68 13.78 -2.83
C LEU A 249 5.62 14.30 -3.94
N LEU A 250 5.66 15.61 -4.10
CA LEU A 250 6.44 16.30 -5.14
C LEU A 250 7.75 16.87 -4.62
N PHE A 251 8.18 16.47 -3.42
CA PHE A 251 9.40 17.00 -2.80
C PHE A 251 10.63 16.79 -3.70
N MET A 252 10.74 15.60 -4.31
CA MET A 252 11.87 15.26 -5.18
C MET A 252 11.76 15.87 -6.59
N VAL A 253 10.66 16.53 -6.94
CA VAL A 253 10.46 17.11 -8.27
C VAL A 253 11.08 18.51 -8.31
N PRO A 254 12.10 18.75 -9.15
CA PRO A 254 12.74 20.05 -9.25
C PRO A 254 11.74 21.17 -9.60
N GLN A 255 11.98 22.37 -9.06
CA GLN A 255 11.20 23.55 -9.44
C GLN A 255 11.61 24.13 -10.81
N THR A 256 12.77 23.72 -11.32
CA THR A 256 13.32 24.17 -12.61
C THR A 256 12.44 23.73 -13.78
N PHE A 257 12.38 24.57 -14.83
CA PHE A 257 11.68 24.29 -16.09
C PHE A 257 10.19 23.93 -15.94
N GLY A 258 9.54 24.32 -14.85
CA GLY A 258 8.12 24.02 -14.60
C GLY A 258 7.82 22.55 -14.30
N MET A 259 8.84 21.72 -14.01
CA MET A 259 8.66 20.29 -13.72
C MET A 259 7.73 20.05 -12.52
N ARG A 260 7.86 20.86 -11.46
CA ARG A 260 6.96 20.78 -10.30
C ARG A 260 5.51 21.08 -10.68
N SER A 261 5.24 22.16 -11.38
CA SER A 261 3.87 22.52 -11.81
C SER A 261 3.25 21.48 -12.74
N PHE A 262 4.07 20.87 -13.60
CA PHE A 262 3.65 19.73 -14.42
C PHE A 262 3.27 18.53 -13.53
N ALA A 263 4.11 18.16 -12.56
CA ALA A 263 3.82 17.06 -11.65
C ALA A 263 2.61 17.33 -10.75
N GLU A 264 2.39 18.58 -10.32
CA GLU A 264 1.16 19.00 -9.64
C GLU A 264 -0.07 18.82 -10.53
N GLY A 265 0.04 19.15 -11.82
CA GLY A 265 -1.03 18.91 -12.80
C GLY A 265 -1.34 17.42 -12.97
N VAL A 266 -0.30 16.57 -13.05
CA VAL A 266 -0.43 15.11 -13.13
C VAL A 266 -1.10 14.57 -11.87
N THR A 267 -0.65 14.93 -10.67
CA THR A 267 -1.27 14.46 -9.42
C THR A 267 -2.71 14.92 -9.29
N ARG A 268 -3.02 16.18 -9.62
CA ARG A 268 -4.41 16.69 -9.62
C ARG A 268 -5.30 15.96 -10.64
N SER A 269 -4.74 15.45 -11.74
CA SER A 269 -5.49 14.69 -12.74
C SER A 269 -5.89 13.28 -12.30
N LEU A 270 -5.26 12.76 -11.24
CA LEU A 270 -5.59 11.48 -10.62
C LEU A 270 -6.75 11.58 -9.61
N LEU A 271 -7.08 12.80 -9.16
CA LEU A 271 -8.24 13.07 -8.32
C LEU A 271 -9.52 13.12 -9.17
N ASP A 272 -10.62 12.58 -8.63
CA ASP A 272 -11.93 12.88 -9.17
C ASP A 272 -12.32 14.34 -8.91
N ASP A 273 -13.26 14.86 -9.71
CA ASP A 273 -13.60 16.27 -9.69
C ASP A 273 -14.18 16.74 -8.35
N ARG A 274 -14.98 15.90 -7.66
CA ARG A 274 -15.57 16.27 -6.37
C ARG A 274 -14.49 16.44 -5.32
N THR A 275 -13.59 15.46 -5.21
CA THR A 275 -12.44 15.52 -4.28
C THR A 275 -11.57 16.73 -4.55
N ARG A 276 -11.23 16.99 -5.83
CA ARG A 276 -10.41 18.14 -6.23
C ARG A 276 -11.07 19.48 -5.84
N ILE A 277 -12.37 19.61 -6.10
CA ILE A 277 -13.14 20.82 -5.75
C ILE A 277 -13.22 21.00 -4.23
N ALA A 278 -13.48 19.93 -3.48
CA ALA A 278 -13.55 19.96 -2.02
C ALA A 278 -12.21 20.34 -1.37
N MET A 279 -11.09 19.95 -1.99
CA MET A 279 -9.74 20.39 -1.60
C MET A 279 -9.36 21.79 -2.10
N MET A 280 -10.27 22.48 -2.78
CA MET A 280 -10.03 23.79 -3.40
C MET A 280 -8.84 23.80 -4.37
N GLN A 281 -8.59 22.67 -5.04
CA GLN A 281 -7.49 22.53 -5.98
C GLN A 281 -7.91 23.01 -7.39
N PRO A 282 -7.01 23.71 -8.11
CA PRO A 282 -7.31 24.17 -9.47
C PRO A 282 -7.51 22.98 -10.41
N GLU A 283 -8.31 23.18 -11.45
CA GLU A 283 -8.55 22.14 -12.46
C GLU A 283 -7.23 21.66 -13.07
N ALA A 284 -7.10 20.34 -13.21
CA ALA A 284 -5.95 19.75 -13.87
C ALA A 284 -6.04 20.03 -15.39
N PRO A 285 -4.95 20.44 -16.05
CA PRO A 285 -4.96 20.62 -17.50
C PRO A 285 -5.44 19.36 -18.22
N SER A 286 -6.30 19.49 -19.23
CA SER A 286 -6.88 18.33 -19.93
C SER A 286 -5.83 17.39 -20.51
N TYR A 287 -4.69 17.92 -20.98
CA TYR A 287 -3.57 17.12 -21.48
C TYR A 287 -2.99 16.18 -20.41
N ALA A 288 -3.00 16.58 -19.12
CA ALA A 288 -2.45 15.78 -18.03
C ALA A 288 -3.25 14.49 -17.83
N LYS A 289 -4.59 14.56 -17.94
CA LYS A 289 -5.48 13.39 -17.88
C LYS A 289 -5.14 12.37 -18.97
N TYR A 290 -4.93 12.83 -20.21
CA TYR A 290 -4.53 11.96 -21.32
C TYR A 290 -3.12 11.41 -21.17
N LEU A 291 -2.17 12.23 -20.72
CA LEU A 291 -0.78 11.81 -20.51
C LEU A 291 -0.68 10.75 -19.41
N VAL A 292 -1.35 10.95 -18.27
CA VAL A 292 -1.39 9.96 -17.17
C VAL A 292 -2.02 8.67 -17.66
N SER A 293 -3.16 8.74 -18.35
CA SER A 293 -3.83 7.56 -18.90
C SER A 293 -2.95 6.82 -19.91
N GLY A 294 -2.25 7.55 -20.78
CA GLY A 294 -1.33 7.00 -21.77
C GLY A 294 -0.10 6.35 -21.14
N LEU A 295 0.55 6.99 -20.17
CA LEU A 295 1.72 6.47 -19.48
C LEU A 295 1.39 5.25 -18.63
N LEU A 296 0.32 5.30 -17.83
CA LEU A 296 -0.13 4.16 -17.03
C LEU A 296 -0.65 3.03 -17.92
N GLY A 297 -1.32 3.34 -19.03
CA GLY A 297 -1.69 2.38 -20.06
C GLY A 297 -0.49 1.70 -20.71
N LEU A 298 0.58 2.45 -21.01
CA LEU A 298 1.83 1.89 -21.52
C LEU A 298 2.50 0.99 -20.48
N PHE A 299 2.61 1.42 -19.22
CA PHE A 299 3.14 0.57 -18.14
C PHE A 299 2.35 -0.71 -17.96
N SER A 300 1.02 -0.60 -17.99
CA SER A 300 0.07 -1.71 -17.94
C SER A 300 0.29 -2.68 -19.11
N PHE A 301 0.40 -2.18 -20.34
CA PHE A 301 0.69 -2.97 -21.53
C PHE A 301 2.05 -3.68 -21.44
N THR A 302 3.12 -2.94 -21.13
CA THR A 302 4.46 -3.50 -20.98
C THR A 302 4.50 -4.58 -19.91
N GLN A 303 3.85 -4.33 -18.78
CA GLN A 303 3.75 -5.30 -17.70
C GLN A 303 2.97 -6.55 -18.11
N CYS A 304 1.86 -6.41 -18.83
CA CYS A 304 1.03 -7.54 -19.23
C CYS A 304 1.73 -8.44 -20.26
N TYR A 305 2.29 -7.82 -21.31
CA TYR A 305 2.69 -8.51 -22.53
C TYR A 305 4.18 -8.70 -22.69
N LEU A 306 5.02 -7.83 -22.09
CA LEU A 306 6.46 -7.81 -22.37
C LEU A 306 7.32 -8.27 -21.19
N LEU A 307 6.83 -8.15 -19.96
CA LEU A 307 7.57 -8.55 -18.76
C LEU A 307 7.11 -9.93 -18.27
N LEU A 308 8.03 -10.72 -17.72
CA LEU A 308 7.70 -11.92 -16.96
C LEU A 308 6.96 -11.55 -15.65
N PRO A 309 6.08 -12.42 -15.12
CA PRO A 309 5.47 -12.18 -13.82
C PRO A 309 6.51 -12.22 -12.70
N ARG A 310 6.22 -11.53 -11.59
CA ARG A 310 7.11 -11.46 -10.44
C ARG A 310 7.41 -12.85 -9.89
N ARG A 311 8.69 -13.08 -9.56
CA ARG A 311 9.17 -14.32 -8.92
C ARG A 311 8.92 -14.34 -7.42
N LYS A 312 8.91 -13.16 -6.78
CA LYS A 312 8.66 -12.97 -5.34
C LYS A 312 7.52 -11.96 -5.14
N PRO A 313 6.71 -12.11 -4.08
CA PRO A 313 5.70 -11.11 -3.76
C PRO A 313 6.39 -9.80 -3.40
N PHE A 314 5.73 -8.69 -3.70
CA PHE A 314 6.08 -7.38 -3.14
C PHE A 314 5.11 -7.06 -2.02
N ALA A 315 5.62 -6.57 -0.90
CA ALA A 315 4.84 -6.03 0.19
C ALA A 315 5.72 -5.02 0.94
N VAL A 316 5.15 -3.95 1.51
CA VAL A 316 5.89 -2.92 2.28
C VAL A 316 6.64 -3.51 3.46
N VAL A 317 6.12 -4.59 4.05
CA VAL A 317 6.75 -5.34 5.13
C VAL A 317 7.18 -6.72 4.64
N ARG A 318 8.15 -7.34 5.33
CA ARG A 318 8.56 -8.70 5.00
C ARG A 318 7.44 -9.68 5.31
N VAL A 319 7.08 -10.52 4.34
CA VAL A 319 6.06 -11.58 4.51
C VAL A 319 6.58 -12.67 5.44
N ASP A 320 7.85 -13.05 5.30
CA ASP A 320 8.45 -14.10 6.12
C ASP A 320 8.57 -13.68 7.59
N LEU A 321 8.24 -14.62 8.49
CA LEU A 321 8.48 -14.46 9.92
C LEU A 321 10.00 -14.37 10.19
N PRO A 322 10.43 -13.47 11.10
CA PRO A 322 11.80 -13.48 11.56
C PRO A 322 12.09 -14.79 12.31
N LYS A 323 13.32 -15.30 12.20
CA LYS A 323 13.79 -16.39 13.05
C LYS A 323 13.98 -15.82 14.46
N ILE A 324 13.27 -16.38 15.43
CA ILE A 324 13.31 -15.99 16.84
C ILE A 324 13.81 -17.21 17.63
N GLY A 325 14.91 -17.05 18.38
CA GLY A 325 15.38 -18.10 19.28
C GLY A 325 14.42 -18.36 20.46
N PRO A 326 14.49 -19.52 21.14
CA PRO A 326 13.56 -19.92 22.21
C PRO A 326 13.42 -18.94 23.39
N SER A 327 14.42 -18.08 23.62
CA SER A 327 14.50 -17.10 24.70
C SER A 327 14.76 -15.67 24.19
N GLU A 328 14.58 -15.44 22.89
CA GLU A 328 14.84 -14.14 22.26
C GLU A 328 13.55 -13.33 22.09
N PHE A 329 13.68 -12.02 22.20
CA PHE A 329 12.63 -11.12 21.73
C PHE A 329 12.66 -11.02 20.20
N ALA A 330 11.49 -10.81 19.61
CA ALA A 330 11.38 -10.52 18.19
C ALA A 330 12.31 -9.34 17.85
N PRO A 331 13.13 -9.46 16.79
CA PRO A 331 14.04 -8.40 16.40
C PRO A 331 13.25 -7.18 15.93
N ARG A 332 13.88 -6.00 15.97
CA ARG A 332 13.35 -4.81 15.31
C ARG A 332 13.15 -5.12 13.82
N LEU A 333 11.95 -4.86 13.33
CA LEU A 333 11.54 -5.08 11.96
C LEU A 333 12.03 -3.94 11.07
N ARG A 334 12.06 -4.20 9.77
CA ARG A 334 12.43 -3.23 8.75
C ARG A 334 11.47 -3.34 7.57
N PRO A 335 11.08 -2.21 6.96
CA PRO A 335 10.29 -2.26 5.74
C PRO A 335 11.15 -2.80 4.58
N SER A 336 10.50 -3.27 3.53
CA SER A 336 11.14 -3.76 2.31
C SER A 336 11.47 -2.63 1.32
N LYS A 337 10.80 -1.48 1.50
CA LYS A 337 10.90 -0.24 0.71
C LYS A 337 11.16 0.92 1.66
N TYR A 338 11.89 1.92 1.17
CA TYR A 338 12.17 3.16 1.88
C TYR A 338 11.79 4.35 1.00
N THR A 339 11.30 5.42 1.61
CA THR A 339 10.99 6.69 0.94
C THR A 339 12.25 7.57 0.88
N SER A 340 12.12 8.77 0.31
CA SER A 340 13.21 9.75 0.18
C SER A 340 13.83 10.12 1.54
N LYS A 341 13.00 10.19 2.59
CA LYS A 341 13.48 10.22 3.99
C LYS A 341 13.67 8.79 4.51
N PRO A 342 14.85 8.46 5.06
CA PRO A 342 15.24 7.07 5.32
C PRO A 342 14.67 6.49 6.63
N TRP A 343 13.38 6.73 6.92
CA TRP A 343 12.72 6.16 8.10
C TRP A 343 12.84 4.64 8.13
N TYR A 344 13.34 4.13 9.26
CA TYR A 344 13.59 2.71 9.53
C TYR A 344 14.63 2.04 8.61
N LYS A 345 15.36 2.80 7.79
CA LYS A 345 16.42 2.29 6.92
C LYS A 345 17.69 1.99 7.72
N PRO A 346 18.28 0.79 7.62
CA PRO A 346 19.52 0.50 8.29
C PRO A 346 20.67 1.36 7.77
N ARG A 347 21.60 1.71 8.66
CA ARG A 347 22.82 2.41 8.27
C ARG A 347 23.63 1.56 7.29
N SER A 348 23.88 2.13 6.12
CA SER A 348 24.75 1.52 5.12
C SER A 348 26.21 1.54 5.58
N ARG A 349 26.99 0.53 5.16
CA ARG A 349 28.43 0.42 5.41
C ARG A 349 29.18 0.34 4.08
N GLY A 350 30.44 0.77 4.07
CA GLY A 350 31.31 0.71 2.87
C GLY A 350 30.69 1.42 1.66
N LEU A 351 30.64 0.73 0.51
CA LEU A 351 30.07 1.26 -0.74
C LEU A 351 28.62 1.73 -0.61
N GLY A 352 27.81 1.10 0.26
CA GLY A 352 26.42 1.52 0.47
C GLY A 352 26.32 2.93 1.08
N MET A 353 27.28 3.30 1.94
CA MET A 353 27.34 4.66 2.50
C MET A 353 27.70 5.69 1.43
N LEU A 354 28.60 5.34 0.51
CA LEU A 354 28.93 6.20 -0.63
C LEU A 354 27.73 6.38 -1.56
N LEU A 355 26.98 5.30 -1.82
CA LEU A 355 25.74 5.37 -2.59
C LEU A 355 24.70 6.25 -1.90
N ASP A 356 24.48 6.09 -0.59
CA ASP A 356 23.53 6.94 0.16
C ASP A 356 23.94 8.43 0.08
N ARG A 357 25.22 8.75 0.26
CA ARG A 357 25.74 10.12 0.11
C ARG A 357 25.58 10.65 -1.31
N PHE A 358 25.81 9.80 -2.32
CA PHE A 358 25.63 10.17 -3.72
C PHE A 358 24.15 10.44 -4.04
N LEU A 359 23.23 9.60 -3.57
CA LEU A 359 21.79 9.79 -3.75
C LEU A 359 21.28 11.07 -3.06
N VAL A 360 21.85 11.45 -1.91
CA VAL A 360 21.58 12.76 -1.30
C VAL A 360 22.18 13.89 -2.14
N PHE A 361 23.42 13.75 -2.60
CA PHE A 361 24.10 14.75 -3.42
C PHE A 361 23.36 15.09 -4.72
N ILE A 362 22.81 14.09 -5.40
CA ILE A 362 22.02 14.30 -6.63
C ILE A 362 20.55 14.65 -6.35
N GLY A 363 20.17 14.82 -5.09
CA GLY A 363 18.80 15.17 -4.70
C GLY A 363 17.79 14.07 -5.05
N MET A 364 18.15 12.80 -4.89
CA MET A 364 17.22 11.65 -4.95
C MET A 364 16.76 11.19 -3.56
N HIS A 365 17.56 11.43 -2.52
CA HIS A 365 17.17 11.25 -1.11
C HIS A 365 17.37 12.55 -0.34
N ASP A 366 16.59 12.73 0.72
CA ASP A 366 16.66 13.92 1.57
C ASP A 366 17.83 13.85 2.56
N ASP A 367 18.06 12.67 3.13
CA ASP A 367 19.13 12.44 4.11
C ASP A 367 19.63 10.99 4.05
N ILE A 368 20.76 10.75 4.70
CA ILE A 368 21.31 9.42 4.91
C ILE A 368 20.71 8.75 6.16
N PRO A 369 20.64 7.41 6.21
CA PRO A 369 20.06 6.72 7.36
C PRO A 369 20.84 6.98 8.67
N ARG A 370 20.13 7.43 9.71
CA ARG A 370 20.68 7.81 11.03
C ARG A 370 19.76 7.36 12.18
N LEU A 371 20.21 7.56 13.42
CA LEU A 371 19.43 7.17 14.61
C LEU A 371 18.12 7.97 14.72
N GLU A 372 18.13 9.24 14.31
CA GLU A 372 16.93 10.09 14.29
C GLU A 372 15.82 9.53 13.39
N TYR A 373 16.21 8.84 12.31
CA TYR A 373 15.31 8.12 11.40
C TYR A 373 15.08 6.67 11.81
N LYS A 374 15.41 6.28 13.05
CA LYS A 374 15.22 4.93 13.60
C LYS A 374 15.91 3.84 12.77
N SER A 375 17.17 4.06 12.39
CA SER A 375 17.96 3.13 11.56
C SER A 375 18.09 1.69 12.11
N GLU A 376 17.81 1.50 13.38
CA GLU A 376 17.71 0.22 14.09
C GLU A 376 16.45 -0.58 13.70
N GLY A 377 15.45 0.04 13.08
CA GLY A 377 14.15 -0.53 12.75
C GLY A 377 13.07 -0.20 13.79
N TYR A 378 11.93 -0.87 13.70
CA TYR A 378 10.77 -0.62 14.57
C TYR A 378 10.26 -1.88 15.26
N ARG A 379 9.57 -1.72 16.39
CA ARG A 379 8.59 -2.70 16.88
C ARG A 379 7.19 -2.22 16.53
N ILE A 380 6.30 -3.11 16.13
CA ILE A 380 4.97 -2.73 15.60
C ILE A 380 4.19 -1.87 16.62
N HIS A 381 4.29 -2.18 17.91
CA HIS A 381 3.63 -1.44 18.99
C HIS A 381 4.25 -0.07 19.31
N GLU A 382 5.40 0.27 18.73
CA GLU A 382 6.06 1.59 18.85
C GLU A 382 5.70 2.51 17.68
N VAL A 383 5.30 1.96 16.52
CA VAL A 383 5.05 2.71 15.28
C VAL A 383 3.95 3.77 15.48
N GLY A 384 4.16 4.97 14.94
CA GLY A 384 3.26 6.11 15.06
C GLY A 384 3.97 7.42 15.45
N PRO A 385 3.22 8.47 15.81
CA PRO A 385 3.78 9.74 16.25
C PRO A 385 4.80 9.57 17.38
N LEU A 386 5.94 10.28 17.32
CA LEU A 386 7.03 10.16 18.30
C LEU A 386 6.55 10.34 19.76
N ARG A 387 5.57 11.23 19.98
CA ARG A 387 4.99 11.45 21.32
C ARG A 387 4.33 10.21 21.93
N PHE A 388 3.91 9.25 21.11
CA PHE A 388 3.26 8.02 21.55
C PHE A 388 4.18 6.80 21.43
N GLU A 389 5.45 7.01 21.07
CA GLU A 389 6.39 5.91 20.82
C GLU A 389 6.63 5.05 22.06
N ALA A 390 6.58 5.62 23.26
CA ALA A 390 6.80 4.92 24.53
C ALA A 390 5.49 4.59 25.29
N GLU A 391 4.33 4.84 24.68
CA GLU A 391 3.03 4.76 25.35
C GLU A 391 2.15 3.62 24.82
N GLY A 392 1.34 3.06 25.72
CA GLY A 392 0.27 2.13 25.38
C GLY A 392 0.72 0.74 24.94
N HIS A 393 1.98 0.36 25.16
CA HIS A 393 2.50 -0.92 24.67
C HIS A 393 1.72 -2.13 25.20
N GLU A 394 1.41 -2.16 26.49
CA GLU A 394 0.67 -3.28 27.07
C GLU A 394 -0.82 -3.26 26.73
N GLU A 395 -1.41 -2.08 26.62
CA GLU A 395 -2.78 -1.94 26.10
C GLU A 395 -2.87 -2.47 24.67
N VAL A 396 -1.91 -2.12 23.80
CA VAL A 396 -1.81 -2.62 22.43
C VAL A 396 -1.65 -4.14 22.39
N MET A 397 -0.82 -4.73 23.26
CA MET A 397 -0.67 -6.19 23.32
C MET A 397 -1.94 -6.90 23.80
N GLN A 398 -2.65 -6.32 24.78
CA GLN A 398 -3.93 -6.85 25.25
C GLN A 398 -5.01 -6.76 24.17
N MET A 399 -5.08 -5.62 23.47
CA MET A 399 -5.97 -5.44 22.32
C MET A 399 -5.65 -6.42 21.20
N ALA A 400 -4.36 -6.59 20.87
CA ALA A 400 -3.92 -7.55 19.86
C ALA A 400 -4.35 -8.98 20.22
N ALA A 401 -4.17 -9.40 21.47
CA ALA A 401 -4.61 -10.72 21.93
C ALA A 401 -6.14 -10.92 21.77
N LYS A 402 -6.93 -9.88 22.05
CA LYS A 402 -8.39 -9.91 21.84
C LYS A 402 -8.75 -10.02 20.36
N LEU A 403 -8.14 -9.20 19.50
CA LEU A 403 -8.37 -9.23 18.04
C LEU A 403 -7.97 -10.55 17.40
N GLN A 404 -6.91 -11.16 17.93
CA GLN A 404 -6.34 -12.44 17.51
C GLN A 404 -7.16 -13.64 18.02
N GLY A 405 -7.87 -13.49 19.14
CA GLY A 405 -8.55 -14.60 19.83
C GLY A 405 -7.61 -15.54 20.58
N CYS A 406 -6.33 -15.18 20.77
CA CYS A 406 -5.40 -15.93 21.61
C CYS A 406 -4.25 -15.07 22.14
N PRO A 407 -3.46 -15.56 23.12
CA PRO A 407 -2.33 -14.82 23.65
C PRO A 407 -1.28 -14.48 22.58
N ILE A 408 -0.75 -13.26 22.63
CA ILE A 408 0.44 -12.87 21.87
C ILE A 408 1.68 -13.54 22.48
N ALA A 409 2.50 -14.19 21.66
CA ALA A 409 3.71 -14.86 22.12
C ALA A 409 4.67 -13.88 22.81
N ALA A 410 5.33 -14.35 23.88
CA ALA A 410 6.17 -13.52 24.75
C ALA A 410 7.28 -12.77 23.99
N ALA A 411 7.82 -13.39 22.92
CA ALA A 411 8.83 -12.77 22.07
C ALA A 411 8.39 -11.44 21.44
N TRP A 412 7.09 -11.25 21.20
CA TRP A 412 6.54 -10.04 20.56
C TRP A 412 6.12 -8.96 21.54
N LYS A 413 6.00 -9.29 22.82
CA LYS A 413 5.66 -8.35 23.89
C LYS A 413 6.81 -7.37 24.12
N PRO A 414 6.53 -6.15 24.65
CA PRO A 414 7.60 -5.27 25.06
C PRO A 414 8.48 -5.98 26.10
N PRO A 415 9.81 -5.83 26.04
CA PRO A 415 10.65 -6.30 27.12
C PRO A 415 10.19 -5.61 28.41
N LYS A 416 9.93 -6.37 29.48
CA LYS A 416 9.66 -5.78 30.79
C LYS A 416 10.81 -4.84 31.10
N ALA A 417 10.50 -3.57 31.38
CA ALA A 417 11.52 -2.67 31.91
C ALA A 417 12.17 -3.38 33.09
N ALA A 418 13.49 -3.54 33.07
CA ALA A 418 14.20 -3.94 34.26
C ALA A 418 13.76 -2.94 35.34
N ALA A 419 13.21 -3.43 36.45
CA ALA A 419 12.93 -2.59 37.60
C ALA A 419 14.24 -1.88 37.93
N ALA A 420 14.28 -0.57 37.67
CA ALA A 420 15.42 0.27 37.98
C ALA A 420 15.42 0.57 39.47
#